data_AF-A0A1B9NBP1-F1
#
_entry.id   AF-A0A1B9NBP1-F1
#
_cell.length_a   1.000
_cell.length_b   1.000
_cell.length_c   1.000
_cell.angle_alpha   90.00
_cell.angle_beta   90.00
_cell.angle_gamma   90.00
#
_symmetry.space_group_name_H-M   'P 1'
#
loop_
_entity.id
_entity.type
_entity.pdbx_description
1 polymer ?
#
loop_
_entity_poly.entity_id
_entity_poly.type
_entity_poly.pdbx_seq_one_letter_code
_entity_poly.pdbx_strand_id
1 'polypeptide(L)'
;MIDLIINPDSIRVSKSEVSTQIFSEIYFQIGNIFFPDKKWDDFTVIILNWWLREACKIKKNNIAKKNNVAHFSFMDGPFYFEVHFVGETCNIEFIDNRYDKKEVVYSGKIECTYLFNLLKKNANLLIRNIPSEAEKLKDVIEIKKSLKLIQKHVKYF
;
A
#
# COMPACT_ATOMS: atom_id res chain seq x y z
N MET A 1 16.78 -0.64 4.09
CA MET A 1 15.83 -1.61 3.52
C MET A 1 14.43 -1.15 3.89
N ILE A 2 13.48 -1.18 2.95
CA ILE A 2 12.11 -0.69 3.15
C ILE A 2 11.18 -1.90 3.07
N ASP A 3 10.62 -2.32 4.20
CA ASP A 3 9.75 -3.48 4.28
C ASP A 3 8.33 -3.05 4.65
N LEU A 4 7.34 -3.47 3.88
CA LEU A 4 5.92 -3.37 4.24
C LEU A 4 5.56 -4.59 5.08
N ILE A 5 5.07 -4.33 6.28
CA ILE A 5 4.63 -5.30 7.25
C ILE A 5 3.11 -5.35 7.22
N ILE A 6 2.57 -6.56 6.99
CA ILE A 6 1.20 -6.91 7.33
C ILE A 6 1.27 -8.13 8.24
N ASN A 7 0.78 -8.01 9.48
CA ASN A 7 0.84 -9.10 10.44
C ASN A 7 -0.37 -10.03 10.30
N PRO A 8 -0.21 -11.29 9.85
CA PRO A 8 -1.34 -12.20 9.65
C PRO A 8 -2.14 -12.46 10.93
N ASP A 9 -1.47 -12.50 12.08
CA ASP A 9 -2.09 -12.80 13.36
C ASP A 9 -2.95 -11.64 13.88
N SER A 10 -2.82 -10.45 13.29
CA SER A 10 -3.64 -9.27 13.61
C SER A 10 -4.87 -9.13 12.71
N ILE A 11 -5.01 -9.97 11.67
CA ILE A 11 -6.12 -9.89 10.73
C ILE A 11 -7.43 -10.26 11.42
N ARG A 12 -8.37 -9.31 11.41
CA ARG A 12 -9.69 -9.47 12.01
C ARG A 12 -10.77 -8.77 11.21
N VAL A 13 -11.99 -9.28 11.32
CA VAL A 13 -13.18 -8.70 10.70
C VAL A 13 -13.91 -7.87 11.74
N SER A 14 -14.19 -6.60 11.44
CA SER A 14 -15.06 -5.79 12.27
C SER A 14 -16.49 -6.29 12.14
N LYS A 15 -17.16 -6.45 13.28
CA LYS A 15 -18.58 -6.77 13.35
C LYS A 15 -19.30 -5.49 13.78
N SER A 16 -19.60 -4.62 12.83
CA SER A 16 -20.51 -3.49 13.05
C SER A 16 -21.80 -3.69 12.25
N GLU A 17 -22.90 -3.14 12.75
CA GLU A 17 -24.21 -3.20 12.07
C GLU A 17 -24.24 -2.41 10.75
N VAL A 18 -23.30 -1.46 10.59
CA VAL A 18 -23.27 -0.53 9.46
C VAL A 18 -22.34 -1.01 8.34
N SER A 19 -21.16 -1.52 8.70
CA SER A 19 -20.19 -2.03 7.73
C SER A 19 -19.30 -3.13 8.31
N THR A 20 -18.99 -4.11 7.46
CA THR A 20 -18.01 -5.15 7.76
C THR A 20 -16.71 -4.78 7.06
N GLN A 21 -15.65 -4.65 7.84
CA GLN A 21 -14.33 -4.24 7.37
C GLN A 21 -13.24 -5.18 7.88
N ILE A 22 -12.09 -5.19 7.22
CA ILE A 22 -10.94 -6.02 7.63
C ILE A 22 -9.83 -5.13 8.15
N PHE A 23 -9.42 -5.37 9.38
CA PHE A 23 -8.33 -4.68 10.06
C PHE A 23 -7.12 -5.60 10.21
N SER A 24 -5.93 -5.03 10.10
CA SER A 24 -4.68 -5.64 10.56
C SER A 24 -3.60 -4.56 10.73
N GLU A 25 -2.53 -4.94 11.42
CA GLU A 25 -1.32 -4.14 11.45
C GLU A 25 -0.78 -3.97 10.02
N ILE A 26 -0.65 -2.73 9.56
CA ILE A 26 -0.11 -2.34 8.25
C ILE A 26 0.79 -1.12 8.37
N TYR A 27 2.10 -1.31 8.23
CA TYR A 27 3.09 -0.25 8.34
C TYR A 27 4.38 -0.59 7.59
N PHE A 28 5.19 0.41 7.29
CA PHE A 28 6.54 0.23 6.79
C PHE A 28 7.55 0.20 7.93
N GLN A 29 8.55 -0.67 7.80
CA GLN A 29 9.78 -0.64 8.57
C GLN A 29 10.92 -0.20 7.64
N ILE A 30 11.63 0.85 8.03
CA ILE A 30 12.70 1.47 7.26
C ILE A 30 13.93 1.60 8.16
N GLY A 31 14.75 0.55 8.19
CA GLY A 31 15.81 0.45 9.21
C GLY A 31 15.19 0.44 10.62
N ASN A 32 15.42 1.51 11.38
CA ASN A 32 14.87 1.70 12.74
C ASN A 32 13.61 2.59 12.77
N ILE A 33 13.17 3.10 11.63
CA ILE A 33 11.97 3.95 11.50
C ILE A 33 10.76 3.05 11.22
N PHE A 34 9.63 3.37 11.84
CA PHE A 34 8.34 2.75 11.55
C PHE A 34 7.39 3.83 11.05
N PHE A 35 6.63 3.54 10.00
CA PHE A 35 5.71 4.51 9.40
C PHE A 35 4.38 3.85 9.00
N PRO A 36 3.21 4.36 9.42
CA PRO A 36 3.02 5.55 10.25
C PRO A 36 3.56 5.39 11.67
N ASP A 37 3.34 4.21 12.25
CA ASP A 37 3.88 3.81 13.56
C ASP A 37 4.07 2.29 13.59
N LYS A 38 4.87 1.81 14.55
CA LYS A 38 5.03 0.37 14.77
C LYS A 38 3.70 -0.22 15.25
N LYS A 39 3.26 -1.31 14.60
CA LYS A 39 1.95 -1.94 14.85
C LYS A 39 0.75 -1.02 14.54
N TRP A 40 0.92 -0.05 13.63
CA TRP A 40 -0.22 0.72 13.12
C TRP A 40 -1.28 -0.23 12.57
N ASP A 41 -2.51 -0.15 13.08
CA ASP A 41 -3.58 -1.11 12.82
C ASP A 41 -4.80 -0.38 12.26
N ASP A 42 -5.24 -0.79 11.07
CA ASP A 42 -6.17 -0.01 10.26
C ASP A 42 -6.85 -0.88 9.18
N PHE A 43 -7.70 -0.29 8.34
CA PHE A 43 -8.46 -0.92 7.25
C PHE A 43 -7.56 -1.45 6.11
N THR A 44 -6.76 -2.46 6.40
CA THR A 44 -5.67 -2.95 5.55
C THR A 44 -6.12 -3.33 4.14
N VAL A 45 -7.30 -3.94 3.99
CA VAL A 45 -7.82 -4.31 2.65
C VAL A 45 -8.10 -3.06 1.80
N ILE A 46 -8.67 -2.01 2.40
CA ILE A 46 -8.96 -0.75 1.72
C ILE A 46 -7.65 -0.06 1.33
N ILE A 47 -6.77 0.16 2.31
CA ILE A 47 -5.47 0.84 2.14
C ILE A 47 -4.66 0.17 1.03
N LEU A 48 -4.48 -1.16 1.14
CA LEU A 48 -3.66 -1.89 0.17
C LEU A 48 -4.32 -1.92 -1.21
N ASN A 49 -5.65 -1.99 -1.31
CA ASN A 49 -6.34 -1.87 -2.59
C ASN A 49 -6.09 -0.51 -3.25
N TRP A 50 -6.14 0.59 -2.49
CA TRP A 50 -5.82 1.94 -2.99
C TRP A 50 -4.40 1.99 -3.54
N TRP A 51 -3.43 1.49 -2.78
CA TRP A 51 -2.03 1.45 -3.20
C TRP A 51 -1.84 0.62 -4.48
N LEU A 52 -2.46 -0.56 -4.57
CA LEU A 52 -2.37 -1.39 -5.78
C LEU A 52 -2.98 -0.70 -7.00
N ARG A 53 -4.07 0.07 -6.81
CA ARG A 53 -4.71 0.84 -7.89
C ARG A 53 -3.82 1.98 -8.36
N GLU A 54 -3.21 2.73 -7.44
CA GLU A 54 -2.25 3.79 -7.80
C GLU A 54 -1.05 3.22 -8.55
N ALA A 55 -0.47 2.13 -8.05
CA ALA A 55 0.58 1.37 -8.71
C ALA A 55 0.21 0.92 -10.14
N CYS A 56 -1.05 0.54 -10.39
CA CYS A 56 -1.52 0.20 -11.74
C CYS A 56 -1.64 1.41 -12.68
N LYS A 57 -2.00 2.60 -12.16
CA LYS A 57 -2.12 3.83 -12.98
C LYS A 57 -0.78 4.26 -13.55
N ILE A 58 0.28 4.10 -12.76
CA ILE A 58 1.66 4.47 -13.16
C ILE A 58 2.07 3.75 -14.46
N LYS A 59 1.79 2.45 -14.59
CA LYS A 59 2.17 1.69 -15.80
C LYS A 59 1.35 2.05 -17.03
N LYS A 60 0.05 2.36 -16.87
CA LYS A 60 -0.84 2.69 -18.01
C LYS A 60 -0.46 3.99 -18.70
N ASN A 61 0.15 4.93 -17.99
CA ASN A 61 0.34 6.30 -18.47
C ASN A 61 1.66 6.59 -19.18
N ASN A 62 2.49 5.57 -19.49
CA ASN A 62 3.78 5.66 -20.20
C ASN A 62 4.63 6.87 -19.76
N ILE A 63 5.61 6.59 -18.89
CA ILE A 63 6.69 7.41 -18.30
C ILE A 63 7.21 8.56 -19.20
N ALA A 64 6.39 9.57 -19.50
CA ALA A 64 6.75 10.69 -20.39
C ALA A 64 6.07 12.01 -20.00
N LYS A 65 5.22 12.03 -18.96
CA LYS A 65 4.65 13.28 -18.44
C LYS A 65 5.45 13.79 -17.25
N LYS A 66 5.73 15.09 -17.27
CA LYS A 66 6.74 15.82 -16.49
C LYS A 66 6.54 15.83 -14.96
N ASN A 67 5.46 15.24 -14.42
CA ASN A 67 5.12 15.19 -12.99
C ASN A 67 4.69 13.76 -12.57
N ASN A 68 5.59 12.78 -12.65
CA ASN A 68 5.34 11.38 -12.30
C ASN A 68 5.38 11.13 -10.78
N VAL A 69 4.49 11.79 -10.03
CA VAL A 69 4.33 11.54 -8.59
C VAL A 69 3.07 10.70 -8.39
N ALA A 70 3.23 9.52 -7.80
CA ALA A 70 2.10 8.73 -7.31
C ALA A 70 2.01 8.87 -5.79
N HIS A 71 0.79 9.06 -5.31
CA HIS A 71 0.52 9.34 -3.91
C HIS A 71 -0.22 8.16 -3.28
N PHE A 72 0.30 7.62 -2.18
CA PHE A 72 -0.18 6.41 -1.52
C PHE A 72 -0.59 6.73 -0.08
N SER A 73 -1.87 7.00 0.13
CA SER A 73 -2.42 7.44 1.41
C SER A 73 -2.67 6.29 2.38
N PHE A 74 -2.45 6.53 3.67
CA PHE A 74 -2.97 5.70 4.76
C PHE A 74 -4.33 6.28 5.19
N MET A 75 -5.41 5.68 4.66
CA MET A 75 -6.78 6.17 4.85
C MET A 75 -6.92 7.67 4.51
N ASP A 76 -7.96 8.33 5.04
CA ASP A 76 -8.12 9.79 5.02
C ASP A 76 -7.25 10.48 6.09
N GLY A 77 -6.20 9.80 6.54
CA GLY A 77 -5.30 10.26 7.59
C GLY A 77 -4.20 11.18 7.08
N PRO A 78 -3.40 11.73 8.00
CA PRO A 78 -2.30 12.65 7.67
C PRO A 78 -1.07 11.94 7.08
N PHE A 79 -1.08 10.61 6.99
CA PHE A 79 0.08 9.82 6.62
C PHE A 79 -0.04 9.32 5.18
N TYR A 80 1.03 9.48 4.41
CA TYR A 80 1.10 8.96 3.06
C TYR A 80 2.55 8.78 2.64
N PHE A 81 2.77 8.13 1.49
CA PHE A 81 4.05 8.19 0.81
C PHE A 81 3.90 8.60 -0.65
N GLU A 82 4.86 9.38 -1.13
CA GLU A 82 4.97 9.82 -2.51
C GLU A 82 6.05 9.02 -3.23
N VAL A 83 5.80 8.64 -4.47
CA VAL A 83 6.75 7.90 -5.31
C VAL A 83 6.97 8.66 -6.61
N HIS A 84 8.21 9.09 -6.83
CA HIS A 84 8.68 9.79 -8.03
C HIS A 84 9.44 8.82 -8.92
N PHE A 85 8.90 8.52 -10.11
CA PHE A 85 9.50 7.54 -11.02
C PHE A 85 10.59 8.17 -11.89
N VAL A 86 11.78 7.55 -11.89
CA VAL A 86 12.97 7.96 -12.66
C VAL A 86 13.58 6.72 -13.34
N GLY A 87 13.04 6.38 -14.51
CA GLY A 87 13.43 5.18 -15.26
C GLY A 87 13.02 3.90 -14.51
N GLU A 88 13.99 3.04 -14.23
CA GLU A 88 13.80 1.78 -13.47
C GLU A 88 13.77 2.00 -11.96
N THR A 89 14.23 3.16 -11.51
CA THR A 89 14.30 3.54 -10.10
C THR A 89 13.21 4.52 -9.72
N CYS A 90 12.84 4.57 -8.44
CA CYS A 90 11.94 5.58 -7.91
C CYS A 90 12.49 6.18 -6.62
N ASN A 91 12.26 7.47 -6.45
CA ASN A 91 12.47 8.14 -5.17
C ASN A 91 11.17 8.05 -4.38
N ILE A 92 11.25 7.57 -3.15
CA ILE A 92 10.11 7.41 -2.23
C ILE A 92 10.28 8.34 -1.05
N GLU A 93 9.21 9.05 -0.69
CA GLU A 93 9.15 9.93 0.47
C GLU A 93 7.98 9.52 1.36
N PHE A 94 8.25 9.22 2.63
CA PHE A 94 7.22 8.97 3.64
C PHE A 94 6.94 10.27 4.38
N ILE A 95 5.68 10.66 4.42
CA ILE A 95 5.27 12.01 4.79
C ILE A 95 4.21 11.95 5.88
N ASP A 96 4.51 12.61 6.98
CA ASP A 96 3.57 12.95 8.03
C ASP A 96 3.07 14.37 7.78
N ASN A 97 1.78 14.53 7.54
CA ASN A 97 1.13 15.81 7.31
C ASN A 97 0.14 16.17 8.43
N ARG A 98 0.44 15.79 9.68
CA ARG A 98 -0.38 16.19 10.82
C ARG A 98 -0.37 17.72 10.99
N TYR A 99 -1.54 18.28 11.30
CA TYR A 99 -1.73 19.71 11.54
C TYR A 99 -1.30 20.61 10.37
N ASP A 100 -1.51 20.15 9.13
CA ASP A 100 -1.12 20.85 7.90
C ASP A 100 0.38 21.17 7.80
N LYS A 101 1.21 20.44 8.57
CA LYS A 101 2.66 20.56 8.55
C LYS A 101 3.26 19.34 7.86
N LYS A 102 3.62 19.51 6.58
CA LYS A 102 4.30 18.46 5.80
C LYS A 102 5.71 18.20 6.36
N GLU A 103 5.90 17.04 6.97
CA GLU A 103 7.18 16.54 7.46
C GLU A 103 7.59 15.27 6.70
N VAL A 104 8.77 15.28 6.06
CA VAL A 104 9.33 14.10 5.40
C VAL A 104 10.07 13.27 6.45
N VAL A 105 9.45 12.18 6.88
CA VAL A 105 9.99 11.25 7.90
C VAL A 105 11.14 10.43 7.32
N TYR A 106 11.07 10.09 6.04
CA TYR A 106 12.12 9.37 5.33
C TYR A 106 12.07 9.69 3.83
N SER A 107 13.24 9.80 3.20
CA SER A 107 13.39 9.86 1.75
C SER A 107 14.48 8.88 1.30
N GLY A 108 14.26 8.20 0.18
CA GLY A 108 15.24 7.26 -0.36
C GLY A 108 14.97 6.84 -1.79
N LYS A 109 15.93 6.15 -2.38
CA LYS A 109 15.85 5.62 -3.75
C LYS A 109 15.76 4.09 -3.72
N ILE A 110 14.80 3.53 -4.47
CA ILE A 110 14.61 2.08 -4.61
C ILE A 110 14.30 1.70 -6.05
N GLU A 111 14.49 0.43 -6.39
CA GLU A 111 14.01 -0.13 -7.66
C GLU A 111 12.48 -0.11 -7.70
N CYS A 112 11.89 0.33 -8.82
CA CYS A 112 10.44 0.32 -8.97
C CYS A 112 9.87 -1.10 -8.85
N THR A 113 10.59 -2.08 -9.41
CA THR A 113 10.25 -3.51 -9.33
C THR A 113 10.21 -4.01 -7.89
N TYR A 114 11.10 -3.51 -7.02
CA TYR A 114 11.10 -3.84 -5.61
C TYR A 114 9.81 -3.37 -4.92
N LEU A 115 9.41 -2.10 -5.12
CA LEU A 115 8.15 -1.58 -4.58
C LEU A 115 6.93 -2.40 -5.04
N PHE A 116 6.82 -2.67 -6.35
CA PHE A 116 5.69 -3.45 -6.86
C PHE A 116 5.68 -4.89 -6.32
N ASN A 117 6.84 -5.51 -6.17
CA ASN A 117 6.96 -6.83 -5.56
C ASN A 117 6.58 -6.82 -4.08
N LEU A 118 6.93 -5.75 -3.35
CA LEU A 118 6.58 -5.57 -1.95
C LEU A 118 5.06 -5.48 -1.75
N LEU A 119 4.39 -4.64 -2.56
CA LEU A 119 2.93 -4.52 -2.56
C LEU A 119 2.24 -5.84 -2.94
N LYS A 120 2.73 -6.50 -4.00
CA LYS A 120 2.21 -7.80 -4.48
C LYS A 120 2.35 -8.89 -3.42
N LYS A 121 3.51 -9.00 -2.77
CA LYS A 121 3.78 -10.00 -1.73
C LYS A 121 2.81 -9.82 -0.56
N ASN A 122 2.68 -8.60 -0.06
CA ASN A 122 1.81 -8.28 1.07
C ASN A 122 0.32 -8.42 0.73
N ALA A 123 -0.09 -8.11 -0.50
CA ALA A 123 -1.47 -8.34 -0.93
C ALA A 123 -1.81 -9.83 -1.01
N ASN A 124 -0.89 -10.67 -1.49
CA ASN A 124 -1.09 -12.12 -1.44
C ASN A 124 -1.16 -12.63 0.00
N LEU A 125 -0.28 -12.14 0.89
CA LEU A 125 -0.29 -12.52 2.30
C LEU A 125 -1.64 -12.17 2.94
N LEU A 126 -2.10 -10.93 2.77
CA LEU A 126 -3.39 -10.48 3.28
C LEU A 126 -4.51 -11.37 2.75
N ILE A 127 -4.65 -11.51 1.43
CA ILE A 127 -5.75 -12.26 0.80
C ILE A 127 -5.80 -13.72 1.26
N ARG A 128 -4.66 -14.37 1.49
CA ARG A 128 -4.61 -15.76 1.96
C ARG A 128 -5.06 -15.94 3.41
N ASN A 129 -5.00 -14.88 4.21
CA ASN A 129 -5.33 -14.90 5.62
C ASN A 129 -6.64 -14.16 5.94
N ILE A 130 -7.38 -13.72 4.91
CA ILE A 130 -8.73 -13.15 5.10
C ILE A 130 -9.67 -14.27 5.59
N PRO A 131 -10.43 -14.06 6.67
CA PRO A 131 -11.42 -15.03 7.13
C PRO A 131 -12.48 -15.34 6.07
N SER A 132 -12.94 -16.59 6.03
CA SER A 132 -13.82 -17.10 4.95
C SER A 132 -15.16 -16.35 4.90
N GLU A 133 -15.68 -15.91 6.04
CA GLU A 133 -16.89 -15.09 6.15
C GLU A 133 -16.78 -13.74 5.43
N ALA A 134 -15.56 -13.23 5.25
CA ALA A 134 -15.29 -11.93 4.65
C ALA A 134 -14.92 -12.00 3.15
N GLU A 135 -14.79 -13.19 2.57
CA GLU A 135 -14.33 -13.36 1.18
C GLU A 135 -15.22 -12.69 0.13
N LYS A 136 -16.52 -12.55 0.44
CA LYS A 136 -17.54 -11.99 -0.45
C LYS A 136 -17.69 -10.47 -0.30
N LEU A 137 -16.98 -9.85 0.65
CA LEU A 137 -17.01 -8.40 0.81
C LEU A 137 -16.52 -7.72 -0.48
N LYS A 138 -17.15 -6.59 -0.82
CA LYS A 138 -16.84 -5.84 -2.03
C LYS A 138 -15.36 -5.47 -2.10
N ASP A 139 -14.79 -4.96 -1.00
CA ASP A 139 -13.39 -4.54 -0.95
C ASP A 139 -12.42 -5.71 -1.12
N VAL A 140 -12.79 -6.91 -0.63
CA VAL A 140 -12.01 -8.14 -0.82
C VAL A 140 -12.04 -8.60 -2.29
N ILE A 141 -13.18 -8.47 -2.95
CA ILE A 141 -13.29 -8.75 -4.39
C ILE A 141 -12.44 -7.74 -5.18
N GLU A 142 -12.46 -6.47 -4.80
CA GLU A 142 -11.71 -5.41 -5.46
C GLU A 142 -10.20 -5.57 -5.30
N ILE A 143 -9.68 -5.83 -4.09
CA ILE A 143 -8.25 -6.04 -3.89
C ILE A 143 -7.75 -7.27 -4.67
N LYS A 144 -8.55 -8.34 -4.76
CA LYS A 144 -8.24 -9.53 -5.59
C LYS A 144 -8.13 -9.15 -7.08
N LYS A 145 -8.97 -8.24 -7.59
CA LYS A 145 -8.88 -7.73 -8.96
C LYS A 145 -7.64 -6.87 -9.15
N SER A 146 -7.38 -5.93 -8.25
CA SER A 146 -6.21 -5.04 -8.29
C SER A 146 -4.89 -5.83 -8.24
N LEU A 147 -4.82 -6.87 -7.40
CA LEU A 147 -3.66 -7.77 -7.35
C LEU A 147 -3.44 -8.50 -8.68
N LYS A 148 -4.50 -9.02 -9.32
CA LYS A 148 -4.38 -9.67 -10.64
C LYS A 148 -3.85 -8.71 -11.70
N LEU A 149 -4.24 -7.44 -11.65
CA LEU A 149 -3.73 -6.41 -12.57
C LEU A 149 -2.24 -6.16 -12.33
N ILE A 150 -1.82 -5.93 -11.08
CA ILE A 150 -0.39 -5.79 -10.73
C ILE A 150 0.42 -7.01 -11.15
N GLN A 151 -0.07 -8.22 -10.90
CA GLN A 151 0.65 -9.45 -11.27
C GLN A 151 0.89 -9.55 -12.77
N LYS A 152 -0.06 -9.12 -13.60
CA LYS A 152 0.15 -9.00 -15.04
C LYS A 152 1.19 -7.95 -15.35
N HIS A 153 1.20 -6.82 -14.65
CA HIS A 153 2.11 -5.70 -14.89
C HIS A 153 3.56 -5.99 -14.47
N VAL A 154 3.80 -6.68 -13.35
CA VAL A 154 5.14 -6.99 -12.85
C VAL A 154 5.91 -7.94 -13.77
N LYS A 155 5.22 -8.75 -14.59
CA LYS A 155 5.87 -9.64 -15.58
C LYS A 155 6.54 -8.91 -16.76
N TYR A 156 6.28 -7.61 -16.91
CA TYR A 156 6.79 -6.78 -18.02
C TYR A 156 7.57 -5.57 -17.51
N PHE A 157 8.20 -5.69 -16.34
CA PHE A 157 9.31 -4.85 -15.90
C PHE A 157 10.52 -5.76 -15.81
#